data_AF-A0A534KK98-F1
#
_entry.id   AF-A0A534KK98-F1
#
_cell.length_a   1.000
_cell.length_b   1.000
_cell.length_c   1.000
_cell.angle_alpha   90.00
_cell.angle_beta   90.00
_cell.angle_gamma   90.00
#
_symmetry.space_group_name_H-M   'P 1'
#
loop_
_entity.id
_entity.type
_entity.pdbx_description
1 polymer ?
#
loop_
_entity_poly.entity_id
_entity_poly.type
_entity_poly.pdbx_seq_one_letter_code
_entity_poly.pdbx_strand_id
1 'polypeptide(L)'
;MSAPMMMDRKKMLVAAMIAAGLLFLMIGAILVDVSRTVLAGNPPPADQVISYENLGRVWGPAVAHFGIFLFVLGLVAAALMLEDIDVFVRLFLLIVAFVALLLVLAGSTTIFG
;
A
#
# COMPACT_ATOMS: atom_id res chain seq x y z
N MET A 1 17.25 6.93 33.26
CA MET A 1 17.21 5.66 32.52
C MET A 1 15.79 5.47 31.96
N SER A 2 15.55 5.81 30.68
CA SER A 2 14.27 5.61 29.99
C SER A 2 14.45 5.08 28.55
N ALA A 3 15.50 4.30 28.31
CA ALA A 3 15.77 3.67 27.02
C ALA A 3 14.78 2.56 26.57
N PRO A 4 14.17 1.73 27.45
CA PRO A 4 13.39 0.58 26.97
C PRO A 4 12.10 1.00 26.24
N MET A 5 11.46 2.09 26.68
CA MET A 5 10.19 2.53 26.12
C MET A 5 10.34 3.15 24.71
N MET A 6 11.50 3.73 24.39
CA MET A 6 11.70 4.40 23.10
C MET A 6 11.97 3.41 21.95
N MET A 7 12.68 2.31 22.25
CA MET A 7 12.94 1.24 21.27
C MET A 7 11.65 0.50 20.90
N ASP A 8 10.79 0.27 21.89
CA ASP A 8 9.49 -0.38 21.69
C ASP A 8 8.56 0.49 20.82
N ARG A 9 8.56 1.81 21.05
CA ARG A 9 7.81 2.77 20.21
C ARG A 9 8.27 2.78 18.75
N LYS A 10 9.59 2.68 18.48
CA LYS A 10 10.11 2.61 17.10
C LYS A 10 9.65 1.34 16.39
N LYS A 11 9.76 0.19 17.05
CA LYS A 11 9.28 -1.10 16.54
C LYS A 11 7.79 -1.07 16.23
N MET A 12 7.00 -0.52 17.15
CA MET A 12 5.57 -0.34 16.98
C MET A 12 5.22 0.60 15.82
N LEU A 13 5.93 1.73 15.66
CA LEU A 13 5.73 2.65 14.54
C LEU A 13 6.01 2.00 13.19
N VAL A 14 7.14 1.28 13.08
CA VAL A 14 7.51 0.54 11.87
C VAL A 14 6.45 -0.51 11.53
N ALA A 15 6.04 -1.32 12.51
CA ALA A 15 5.00 -2.32 12.33
C ALA A 15 3.66 -1.69 11.92
N ALA A 16 3.29 -0.55 12.53
CA ALA A 16 2.08 0.18 12.19
C ALA A 16 2.11 0.74 10.76
N MET A 17 3.25 1.28 10.30
CA MET A 17 3.40 1.77 8.92
C MET A 17 3.26 0.63 7.91
N ILE A 18 3.91 -0.51 8.17
CA ILE A 18 3.81 -1.70 7.31
C ILE A 18 2.35 -2.19 7.26
N ALA A 19 1.72 -2.37 8.43
CA ALA A 19 0.33 -2.83 8.52
C ALA A 19 -0.66 -1.86 7.85
N ALA A 20 -0.48 -0.55 8.05
CA ALA A 20 -1.29 0.46 7.39
C ALA A 20 -1.09 0.43 5.87
N GLY A 21 0.14 0.30 5.38
CA GLY A 21 0.42 0.17 3.95
C GLY A 21 -0.28 -1.04 3.32
N LEU A 22 -0.24 -2.19 4.00
CA LEU A 22 -0.96 -3.40 3.58
C LEU A 22 -2.48 -3.21 3.62
N LEU A 23 -3.01 -2.50 4.62
CA LEU A 23 -4.43 -2.19 4.71
C LEU A 23 -4.90 -1.32 3.54
N PHE A 24 -4.16 -0.25 3.20
CA PHE A 24 -4.50 0.60 2.06
C PHE A 24 -4.38 -0.15 0.73
N LEU A 25 -3.38 -1.02 0.58
CA LEU A 25 -3.27 -1.92 -0.58
C LEU A 25 -4.51 -2.81 -0.72
N MET A 26 -4.95 -3.42 0.37
CA MET A 26 -6.17 -4.23 0.40
C MET A 26 -7.40 -3.40 0.02
N ILE A 27 -7.56 -2.21 0.60
CA ILE A 27 -8.70 -1.32 0.28
C ILE A 27 -8.68 -0.94 -1.20
N GLY A 28 -7.52 -0.56 -1.75
CA GLY A 28 -7.38 -0.22 -3.17
C GLY A 28 -7.77 -1.39 -4.08
N ALA A 29 -7.35 -2.61 -3.75
CA ALA A 29 -7.74 -3.82 -4.47
C ALA A 29 -9.26 -4.06 -4.40
N ILE A 30 -9.86 -3.96 -3.21
CA ILE A 30 -11.31 -4.10 -3.02
C ILE A 30 -12.09 -3.08 -3.87
N LEU A 31 -11.66 -1.83 -3.95
CA LEU A 31 -12.32 -0.81 -4.77
C LEU A 31 -12.29 -1.18 -6.27
N VAL A 32 -11.17 -1.73 -6.75
CA VAL A 32 -11.07 -2.26 -8.12
C VAL A 32 -11.99 -3.46 -8.31
N ASP A 33 -12.08 -4.38 -7.35
CA ASP A 33 -12.96 -5.53 -7.46
C ASP A 33 -14.43 -5.12 -7.46
N VAL A 34 -14.82 -4.16 -6.61
CA VAL A 34 -16.16 -3.57 -6.57
C VAL A 34 -16.52 -2.94 -7.93
N SER A 35 -15.57 -2.26 -8.60
CA SER A 35 -15.80 -1.67 -9.92
C SER A 35 -16.22 -2.67 -11.01
N ARG A 36 -15.92 -3.97 -10.81
CA ARG A 36 -16.19 -5.05 -11.77
C ARG A 36 -17.47 -5.83 -11.45
N THR A 37 -18.17 -5.46 -10.38
CA THR A 37 -19.42 -6.12 -9.98
C THR A 37 -20.59 -5.73 -10.88
N VAL A 38 -21.62 -6.57 -10.92
CA VAL A 38 -22.81 -6.33 -11.73
C VAL A 38 -23.64 -5.21 -11.10
N LEU A 39 -23.96 -4.19 -11.89
CA LEU A 39 -24.81 -3.07 -11.47
C LEU A 39 -26.28 -3.49 -11.42
N ALA A 40 -27.01 -3.00 -10.42
CA ALA A 40 -28.45 -3.18 -10.32
C ALA A 40 -29.17 -2.23 -11.31
N GLY A 41 -30.30 -2.71 -11.87
CA GLY A 41 -31.10 -1.96 -12.84
C GLY A 41 -30.84 -2.41 -14.30
N ASN A 42 -31.90 -2.45 -15.12
CA ASN A 42 -31.78 -2.77 -16.54
C ASN A 42 -32.58 -1.76 -17.39
N PRO A 43 -31.91 -0.78 -18.05
CA PRO A 43 -30.48 -0.48 -17.96
C PRO A 43 -30.09 0.19 -16.63
N PRO A 44 -28.83 0.05 -16.17
CA PRO A 44 -28.34 0.79 -15.01
C PRO A 44 -28.34 2.31 -15.27
N PRO A 45 -28.60 3.14 -14.24
CA PRO A 45 -28.42 4.58 -14.33
C PRO A 45 -27.00 4.96 -14.77
N ALA A 46 -26.87 5.94 -15.68
CA ALA A 46 -25.58 6.32 -16.28
C ALA A 46 -24.57 6.86 -15.25
N ASP A 47 -25.05 7.58 -14.23
CA ASP A 47 -24.26 8.05 -13.09
C ASP A 47 -23.67 6.87 -12.28
N GLN A 48 -24.44 5.80 -12.10
CA GLN A 48 -23.97 4.60 -11.43
C GLN A 48 -22.85 3.92 -12.24
N VAL A 49 -22.99 3.82 -13.56
CA VAL A 49 -21.96 3.25 -14.44
C VAL A 49 -20.64 4.04 -14.33
N ILE A 50 -20.71 5.37 -14.44
CA ILE A 50 -19.52 6.24 -14.35
C ILE A 50 -18.85 6.12 -12.98
N SER A 51 -19.63 6.08 -11.90
CA SER A 51 -19.09 5.97 -10.55
C SER A 51 -18.29 4.68 -10.35
N TYR A 52 -18.78 3.55 -10.86
CA TYR A 52 -18.08 2.26 -10.78
C TYR A 52 -16.83 2.25 -11.66
N GLU A 53 -16.89 2.80 -12.87
CA GLU A 53 -15.71 2.91 -13.74
C GLU A 53 -14.59 3.74 -13.07
N ASN A 54 -14.96 4.84 -12.39
CA ASN A 54 -14.02 5.68 -11.65
C ASN A 54 -13.40 4.96 -10.43
N LEU A 55 -14.14 4.06 -9.77
CA LEU A 55 -13.59 3.23 -8.70
C LEU A 55 -12.44 2.36 -9.21
N GLY A 56 -12.60 1.76 -10.39
CA GLY A 56 -11.59 0.87 -10.97
C GLY A 56 -10.40 1.59 -11.59
N ARG A 57 -10.63 2.78 -12.18
CA ARG A 57 -9.58 3.50 -12.91
C ARG A 57 -8.82 4.52 -12.09
N VAL A 58 -9.46 5.15 -11.11
CA VAL A 58 -8.89 6.29 -10.40
C VAL A 58 -8.74 5.97 -8.92
N TRP A 59 -9.84 5.67 -8.22
CA TRP A 59 -9.83 5.58 -6.76
C TRP A 59 -9.11 4.35 -6.22
N GLY A 60 -9.41 3.17 -6.77
CA GLY A 60 -8.75 1.92 -6.39
C GLY A 60 -7.23 1.99 -6.58
N PRO A 61 -6.75 2.36 -7.79
CA PRO A 61 -5.33 2.60 -8.01
C PRO A 61 -4.77 3.66 -7.06
N ALA A 62 -5.37 4.85 -6.93
CA ALA A 62 -4.83 5.92 -6.07
C ALA A 62 -4.63 5.47 -4.61
N VAL A 63 -5.60 4.74 -4.05
CA VAL A 63 -5.51 4.21 -2.68
C VAL A 63 -4.42 3.13 -2.58
N ALA A 64 -4.32 2.24 -3.57
CA ALA A 64 -3.27 1.24 -3.62
C ALA A 64 -1.86 1.86 -3.72
N HIS A 65 -1.70 2.93 -4.52
CA HIS A 65 -0.44 3.68 -4.62
C HIS A 65 -0.04 4.29 -3.28
N PHE A 66 -0.98 4.90 -2.56
CA PHE A 66 -0.70 5.40 -1.23
C PHE A 66 -0.25 4.27 -0.28
N GLY A 67 -0.95 3.14 -0.31
CA GLY A 67 -0.62 1.97 0.52
C GLY A 67 0.76 1.39 0.26
N ILE A 68 1.15 1.23 -1.01
CA ILE A 68 2.46 0.68 -1.36
C ILE A 68 3.62 1.63 -1.03
N PHE A 69 3.45 2.95 -1.19
CA PHE A 69 4.48 3.90 -0.75
C PHE A 69 4.65 3.87 0.77
N LEU A 70 3.54 3.78 1.52
CA LEU A 70 3.59 3.65 2.97
C LEU A 70 4.26 2.32 3.40
N PHE A 71 3.95 1.23 2.70
CA PHE A 71 4.57 -0.08 2.92
C PHE A 71 6.07 -0.05 2.66
N VAL A 72 6.51 0.50 1.52
CA VAL A 72 7.93 0.66 1.16
C VAL A 72 8.65 1.50 2.22
N LEU A 73 8.07 2.63 2.63
CA LEU A 73 8.64 3.47 3.67
C LEU A 73 8.75 2.72 5.01
N GLY A 74 7.76 1.88 5.34
CA GLY A 74 7.80 0.96 6.48
C GLY A 74 8.96 -0.04 6.39
N LEU A 75 9.19 -0.66 5.23
CA LEU A 75 10.29 -1.61 5.02
C LEU A 75 11.67 -0.94 5.10
N VAL A 76 11.83 0.24 4.51
CA VAL A 76 13.07 1.02 4.61
C VAL A 76 13.32 1.45 6.05
N ALA A 77 12.30 1.96 6.75
CA ALA A 77 12.40 2.30 8.16
C ALA A 77 12.74 1.07 9.02
N ALA A 78 12.19 -0.11 8.71
CA ALA A 78 12.53 -1.36 9.39
C ALA A 78 14.01 -1.71 9.21
N ALA A 79 14.53 -1.67 7.98
CA ALA A 79 15.92 -2.01 7.69
C ALA A 79 16.94 -1.06 8.37
N LEU A 80 16.59 0.23 8.46
CA LEU A 80 17.46 1.27 9.01
C LEU A 80 17.35 1.41 10.53
N MET A 81 16.14 1.34 11.09
CA MET A 81 15.89 1.69 12.50
C MET A 81 15.85 0.48 13.43
N LEU A 82 15.66 -0.74 12.90
CA LEU A 82 15.72 -1.96 13.70
C LEU A 82 17.16 -2.45 13.69
N GLU A 83 17.91 -2.07 14.72
CA GLU A 83 19.33 -2.42 14.77
C GLU A 83 19.58 -3.89 15.19
N ASP A 84 18.62 -4.48 15.88
CA ASP A 84 18.74 -5.83 16.46
C ASP A 84 18.48 -6.96 15.44
N ILE A 85 18.14 -6.65 14.18
CA ILE A 85 17.87 -7.65 13.14
C ILE A 85 19.11 -7.98 12.33
N ASP A 86 19.20 -9.26 11.92
CA ASP A 86 20.27 -9.80 11.09
C ASP A 86 20.47 -8.96 9.81
N VAL A 87 21.74 -8.78 9.43
CA VAL A 87 22.14 -8.09 8.20
C VAL A 87 21.46 -8.69 6.97
N PHE A 88 21.27 -10.01 6.92
CA PHE A 88 20.59 -10.67 5.80
C PHE A 88 19.12 -10.26 5.71
N VAL A 89 18.44 -10.13 6.86
CA VAL A 89 17.04 -9.69 6.92
C VAL A 89 16.94 -8.23 6.48
N ARG A 90 17.85 -7.36 6.92
CA ARG A 90 17.87 -5.95 6.48
C ARG A 90 18.04 -5.84 4.97
N LEU A 91 19.00 -6.57 4.40
CA LEU A 91 19.23 -6.60 2.96
C LEU A 91 17.99 -7.11 2.22
N PHE A 92 17.35 -8.17 2.72
CA PHE A 92 16.11 -8.68 2.16
C PHE A 92 14.98 -7.62 2.19
N LEU A 93 14.78 -6.92 3.31
CA LEU A 93 13.78 -5.86 3.43
C LEU A 93 14.03 -4.71 2.43
N LEU A 94 15.30 -4.32 2.23
CA LEU A 94 15.66 -3.30 1.24
C LEU A 94 15.41 -3.77 -0.20
N ILE A 95 15.72 -5.03 -0.51
CA ILE A 95 15.41 -5.63 -1.82
C ILE A 95 13.90 -5.65 -2.06
N VAL A 96 13.11 -6.10 -1.08
CA VAL A 96 11.64 -6.12 -1.19
C VAL A 96 11.09 -4.71 -1.37
N ALA A 97 11.60 -3.72 -0.62
CA ALA A 97 11.21 -2.33 -0.78
C ALA A 97 11.50 -1.80 -2.20
N PHE A 98 12.69 -2.13 -2.73
CA PHE A 98 13.08 -1.74 -4.08
C PHE A 98 12.22 -2.40 -5.16
N VAL A 99 11.97 -3.71 -5.06
CA VAL A 99 11.09 -4.43 -5.98
C VAL A 99 9.67 -3.89 -5.93
N ALA A 100 9.14 -3.61 -4.73
CA ALA A 100 7.82 -3.00 -4.57
C ALA A 100 7.74 -1.62 -5.26
N LEU A 101 8.77 -0.78 -5.13
CA LEU A 101 8.84 0.49 -5.87
C LEU A 101 8.84 0.29 -7.38
N LEU A 102 9.64 -0.66 -7.89
CA LEU A 102 9.68 -0.95 -9.33
C LEU A 102 8.32 -1.43 -9.85
N LEU A 103 7.59 -2.26 -9.10
CA LEU A 103 6.25 -2.72 -9.47
C LEU A 103 5.27 -1.55 -9.60
N VAL A 104 5.38 -0.56 -8.72
CA VAL A 104 4.56 0.66 -8.80
C VAL A 104 4.88 1.45 -10.05
N LEU A 105 6.17 1.68 -10.31
CA LEU A 105 6.61 2.44 -11.47
C LEU A 105 6.22 1.74 -12.79
N ALA A 106 6.27 0.41 -12.82
CA ALA A 106 5.92 -0.38 -14.00
C ALA A 106 4.41 -0.52 -14.24
N GLY A 107 3.60 -0.51 -13.17
CA GLY A 107 2.16 -0.80 -13.24
C GLY A 107 1.23 0.41 -13.16
N SER A 108 1.75 1.61 -12.93
CA SER A 108 0.90 2.77 -12.63
C SER A 108 0.38 3.49 -13.87
N THR A 109 -0.88 3.22 -14.22
CA THR A 109 -1.66 4.00 -15.20
C THR A 109 -2.18 5.32 -14.65
N THR A 110 -2.05 5.56 -13.35
CA THR A 110 -2.52 6.79 -12.68
C THR A 110 -1.41 7.81 -12.45
N ILE A 111 -0.14 7.37 -12.43
CA ILE A 111 1.04 8.26 -12.28
C ILE A 111 1.72 8.51 -13.64
N PHE A 112 1.70 7.53 -14.55
CA PHE A 112 2.40 7.60 -15.85
C PHE A 112 1.48 7.40 -17.07
N GLY A 113 0.16 7.39 -16.87
CA GLY A 113 -0.85 7.23 -17.92
C GLY A 113 -1.38 8.54 -18.47
#